data_AF-A0A3N5GF47-F1
#
_entry.id   AF-A0A3N5GF47-F1
#
_cell.length_a   1.000
_cell.length_b   1.000
_cell.length_c   1.000
_cell.angle_alpha   90.00
_cell.angle_beta   90.00
_cell.angle_gamma   90.00
#
_symmetry.space_group_name_H-M   'P 1'
#
loop_
_entity.id
_entity.type
_entity.pdbx_description
1 polymer ?
#
loop_
_entity_poly.entity_id
_entity_poly.type
_entity_poly.pdbx_seq_one_letter_code
_entity_poly.pdbx_strand_id
1 'polypeptide(L)' 'MSDRVEIFQFEGDGGRLDKYLVTCLPEFSRSRLAGLIADGFVNVNGKAAKKAGEKIDRGDEIEVRIPPTQPSELVGE' A
#
# COMPACT_ATOMS: atom_id res chain seq x y z
N MET A 1 18.34 -4.46 -9.75
CA MET A 1 16.88 -4.31 -9.67
C MET A 1 16.61 -3.57 -8.39
N SER A 2 16.23 -2.29 -8.47
CA SER A 2 16.08 -1.44 -7.29
C SER A 2 14.65 -1.53 -6.77
N ASP A 3 14.51 -1.52 -5.46
CA ASP A 3 13.25 -1.19 -4.79
C ASP A 3 12.74 0.17 -5.29
N ARG A 4 11.43 0.25 -5.55
CA ARG A 4 10.73 1.50 -5.87
C ARG A 4 9.95 1.92 -4.64
N VAL A 5 10.04 3.19 -4.27
CA VAL A 5 9.29 3.75 -3.14
C VAL A 5 8.30 4.77 -3.69
N GLU A 6 7.01 4.55 -3.41
CA GLU A 6 5.93 5.45 -3.79
C GLU A 6 5.34 6.11 -2.55
N ILE A 7 5.12 7.42 -2.59
CA ILE A 7 4.56 8.18 -1.48
C ILE A 7 3.23 8.80 -1.92
N PHE A 8 2.20 8.59 -1.13
CA PHE A 8 0.85 9.10 -1.37
C PHE A 8 0.34 9.87 -0.16
N GLN A 9 -0.33 11.00 -0.37
CA GLN A 9 -0.98 11.73 0.73
C GLN A 9 -2.48 11.45 0.72
N PHE A 10 -3.02 10.97 1.84
CA PHE A 10 -4.45 10.70 1.94
C PHE A 10 -5.25 11.99 2.11
N GLU A 11 -6.10 12.32 1.14
CA GLU A 11 -6.92 13.52 1.17
C GLU A 11 -8.39 13.26 1.54
N GLY A 12 -8.77 12.00 1.76
CA GLY A 12 -10.15 11.60 2.08
C GLY A 12 -10.57 11.87 3.53
N ASP A 13 -11.87 11.74 3.80
CA ASP A 13 -12.45 11.87 5.15
C ASP A 13 -12.54 10.49 5.83
N GLY A 14 -11.39 9.96 6.23
CA GLY A 14 -11.27 8.64 6.86
C GLY A 14 -11.42 7.46 5.89
N GLY A 15 -10.47 6.54 5.91
CA GLY A 15 -10.44 5.42 4.98
C GLY A 15 -9.78 4.17 5.54
N ARG A 16 -9.83 3.09 4.75
CA ARG A 16 -9.01 1.89 4.98
C ARG A 16 -7.76 1.98 4.12
N LEU A 17 -6.61 1.73 4.71
CA LEU A 17 -5.32 1.71 4.02
C LEU A 17 -5.35 0.80 2.79
N ASP A 18 -5.85 -0.44 2.90
CA ASP A 18 -5.91 -1.38 1.78
C ASP A 18 -6.72 -0.85 0.59
N LYS A 19 -7.86 -0.20 0.88
CA LYS A 19 -8.74 0.32 -0.16
C LYS A 19 -8.11 1.53 -0.87
N TYR A 20 -7.44 2.37 -0.08
CA TYR A 20 -6.71 3.52 -0.62
C TYR A 20 -5.56 3.06 -1.50
N LEU A 21 -4.76 2.11 -1.04
CA LEU A 21 -3.64 1.56 -1.82
C LEU A 21 -4.10 0.92 -3.13
N VAL A 22 -5.21 0.19 -3.17
CA VAL A 22 -5.76 -0.35 -4.43
C VAL A 22 -6.15 0.76 -5.41
N THR A 23 -6.57 1.91 -4.89
CA THR A 23 -6.94 3.06 -5.72
C THR A 23 -5.71 3.78 -6.27
N CYS A 24 -4.66 3.93 -5.46
CA CYS A 24 -3.39 4.53 -5.85
C CYS A 24 -2.54 3.62 -6.75
N LEU A 25 -2.57 2.32 -6.48
CA LEU A 25 -1.76 1.29 -7.09
C LEU A 25 -2.66 0.18 -7.69
N PRO A 26 -3.45 0.50 -8.74
CA PRO A 26 -4.35 -0.47 -9.37
C PRO A 26 -3.60 -1.61 -10.09
N GLU A 27 -2.29 -1.46 -10.31
CA GLU A 27 -1.42 -2.51 -10.85
C GLU A 27 -1.16 -3.65 -9.84
N PHE A 28 -1.46 -3.44 -8.55
CA PHE A 28 -1.28 -4.43 -7.49
C PHE A 28 -2.62 -5.00 -7.02
N SER A 29 -2.70 -6.32 -6.93
CA SER A 29 -3.85 -6.99 -6.31
C SER A 29 -3.94 -6.72 -4.80
N ARG A 30 -5.16 -6.71 -4.26
CA ARG A 30 -5.44 -6.57 -2.81
C ARG A 30 -4.58 -7.48 -1.93
N SER A 31 -4.38 -8.73 -2.32
CA SER A 31 -3.55 -9.70 -1.59
C SER A 31 -2.08 -9.33 -1.59
N ARG A 32 -1.57 -8.75 -2.69
CA ARG A 32 -0.18 -8.31 -2.79
C ARG A 32 0.06 -7.08 -1.91
N LEU A 33 -0.85 -6.11 -1.94
CA LEU A 33 -0.81 -4.96 -1.03
C LEU A 33 -0.92 -5.40 0.44
N ALA A 34 -1.82 -6.33 0.77
CA ALA A 34 -1.92 -6.88 2.12
C ALA A 34 -0.63 -7.58 2.56
N GLY A 35 0.04 -8.30 1.65
CA GLY A 35 1.35 -8.89 1.88
C GLY A 35 2.43 -7.84 2.16
N LEU A 36 2.50 -6.77 1.36
CA LEU A 36 3.45 -5.66 1.58
C LEU A 36 3.25 -5.01 2.96
N ILE A 37 1.99 -4.81 3.36
CA ILE A 37 1.66 -4.26 4.68
C ILE A 37 2.09 -5.22 5.78
N ALA A 38 1.81 -6.52 5.63
CA ALA A 38 2.19 -7.54 6.61
C ALA A 38 3.72 -7.69 6.76
N ASP A 39 4.46 -7.50 5.66
CA ASP A 39 5.92 -7.52 5.65
C ASP A 39 6.55 -6.21 6.20
N GLY A 40 5.73 -5.18 6.44
CA GLY A 40 6.21 -3.88 6.94
C GLY A 40 6.82 -3.00 5.84
N PHE A 41 6.45 -3.23 4.58
CA PHE A 41 6.83 -2.38 3.44
C PHE A 41 5.92 -1.17 3.26
N VAL A 42 4.89 -1.02 4.08
CA VAL A 42 3.99 0.14 4.03
C VAL A 42 4.09 0.92 5.32
N ASN A 43 4.34 2.21 5.22
CA ASN A 43 4.43 3.12 6.34
C ASN A 43 3.35 4.20 6.23
N VAL A 44 2.67 4.47 7.33
CA VAL A 44 1.70 5.55 7.47
C VAL A 44 2.29 6.58 8.45
N ASN A 45 2.55 7.79 7.97
CA ASN A 45 3.12 8.90 8.75
C ASN A 45 4.43 8.48 9.44
N GLY A 46 5.30 7.80 8.68
CA GLY A 46 6.56 7.24 9.16
C GLY A 46 6.45 5.99 10.04
N LYS A 47 5.25 5.45 10.28
CA LYS A 47 5.02 4.25 11.11
C LYS A 47 4.62 3.05 10.26
N ALA A 48 5.30 1.92 10.40
CA ALA A 48 4.93 0.70 9.69
C ALA A 48 3.48 0.30 10.00
N ALA A 49 2.67 0.16 8.95
CA ALA A 49 1.29 -0.24 9.04
C ALA A 49 1.20 -1.67 9.56
N LYS A 50 0.37 -1.91 10.58
CA LYS A 50 0.27 -3.25 11.19
C LYS A 50 -0.75 -4.16 10.52
N LYS A 51 -1.72 -3.56 9.82
CA LYS A 51 -2.84 -4.27 9.21
C LYS A 51 -3.30 -3.56 7.94
N ALA A 52 -3.69 -4.34 6.95
CA ALA A 52 -4.19 -3.79 5.69
C ALA A 52 -5.44 -2.91 5.89
N GLY A 53 -6.33 -3.29 6.82
CA GLY A 53 -7.50 -2.50 7.20
C GLY A 53 -7.23 -1.42 8.25
N GLU A 54 -6.01 -0.88 8.33
CA GLU A 54 -5.72 0.24 9.24
C GLU A 54 -6.51 1.48 8.81
N LYS A 55 -7.02 2.21 9.81
CA LYS A 55 -7.73 3.46 9.55
C LYS A 55 -6.68 4.52 9.23
N ILE A 56 -6.85 5.17 8.09
CA ILE A 56 -6.06 6.34 7.68
C ILE A 56 -6.96 7.57 7.69
N ASP A 57 -6.38 8.70 8.03
CA ASP A 57 -7.08 9.96 8.18
C ASP A 57 -6.48 11.05 7.30
N ARG A 58 -7.25 12.11 7.06
CA ARG A 58 -6.84 13.16 6.12
C ARG A 58 -5.49 13.76 6.52
N GLY A 59 -4.56 13.80 5.58
CA GLY A 59 -3.20 14.28 5.78
C GLY A 59 -2.20 13.20 6.20
N ASP A 60 -2.63 11.95 6.38
CA ASP A 60 -1.68 10.85 6.54
C ASP A 60 -0.85 10.67 5.27
N GLU A 61 0.45 10.46 5.47
CA GLU A 61 1.41 10.15 4.42
C GLU A 61 1.63 8.65 4.34
N ILE A 62 1.35 8.04 3.20
CA ILE A 62 1.43 6.61 2.98
C ILE A 62 2.62 6.35 2.07
N GLU A 63 3.69 5.84 2.64
CA GLU A 63 4.87 5.36 1.91
C GLU A 63 4.72 3.86 1.65
N VAL A 64 4.86 3.47 0.38
CA VAL A 64 4.79 2.09 -0.08
C VAL A 64 6.13 1.73 -0.71
N ARG A 65 6.87 0.85 -0.05
CA ARG A 65 8.08 0.26 -0.59
C ARG A 65 7.71 -0.97 -1.41
N ILE A 66 7.96 -0.91 -2.70
CA ILE A 66 7.71 -1.99 -3.65
C ILE A 66 9.07 -2.65 -3.90
N PRO A 67 9.38 -3.78 -3.24
CA PRO A 67 10.57 -4.53 -3.57
C PRO A 67 10.48 -5.03 -5.02
N PRO A 68 11.63 -5.26 -5.70
CA PRO A 68 11.66 -5.85 -7.03
C PRO A 68 11.12 -7.29 -6.97
N THR A 69 9.81 -7.40 -7.06
CA THR A 69 9.07 -8.66 -6.96
C THR A 69 8.73 -9.08 -8.38
N GLN A 70 9.17 -10.30 -8.74
CA GLN A 70 8.87 -10.94 -10.02
C GLN A 70 7.39 -10.73 -10.37
N PRO A 71 7.05 -10.48 -11.64
CA PRO A 71 5.67 -10.23 -12.05
C PRO A 71 4.81 -11.39 -11.55
N SER A 72 4.06 -11.16 -10.47
CA SER A 72 3.02 -12.08 -10.06
C SER A 72 1.89 -11.84 -11.04
N GLU A 73 1.97 -12.58 -12.15
CA GLU A 73 0.88 -12.86 -13.06
C GLU A 73 -0.30 -13.37 -12.22
N LEU A 74 -1.20 -12.47 -11.86
CA LEU A 74 -2.58 -12.84 -11.59
C LEU A 74 -3.43 -11.94 -12.47
N VAL A 75 -3.36 -12.25 -13.77
CA VAL A 75 -4.48 -12.01 -14.67
C VAL A 75 -5.66 -12.77 -14.07
N GLY A 76 -6.60 -12.05 -13.47
CA GLY A 76 -7.90 -12.60 -13.15
C GLY A 76 -8.76 -12.46 -14.40
N GLU A 77 -8.91 -13.55 -15.15
CA GLU A 77 -10.05 -13.75 -16.07
C GLU A 77 -11.21 -14.39 -15.32
#